data_AF-A0A2S2NZU8-F1
#
_entry.id   AF-A0A2S2NZU8-F1
#
_cell.length_a   1.000
_cell.length_b   1.000
_cell.length_c   1.000
_cell.angle_alpha   90.00
_cell.angle_beta   90.00
_cell.angle_gamma   90.00
#
_symmetry.space_group_name_H-M   'P 1'
#
loop_
_entity.id
_entity.type
_entity.pdbx_description
1 polymer ?
#
loop_
_entity_poly.entity_id
_entity_poly.type
_entity_poly.pdbx_seq_one_letter_code
_entity_poly.pdbx_strand_id
1 'polypeptide(L)'
;MTNGEDGIIKGGRTTTSWTCKLHPVFYATTSAACVLITWCMMYFFFDMTPDSQLASVVLLISCSWACGKIAGMLYLPPLLGMLLVGVVLRNTGLYDVNQNVFQPHIINLREVALTVLLAASGLSLDPAMLKKLSFVVTQLAILPCITETIAAAVVTHYLLGLPWIWGLLLGCILSPVSSAVILPALLDFKQKGLGEDKGIITLVMAACSFDDIFCISAFGVCLSIIFSEGSWQTNAMRGPMEVGIGICVGIVWGLITGFIPHKCETSLTLKRTYIITTGGVLLTFGSKMIDLPGAGPLAIMTAAFVSAICWKKNDSYSVSDD
;
A
#
# COMPACT_ATOMS: atom_id res chain seq x y z
N MET A 1 2.67 -39.05 10.84
CA MET A 1 3.46 -38.10 10.03
C MET A 1 4.91 -38.30 10.42
N THR A 2 5.67 -39.01 9.59
CA THR A 2 7.08 -39.30 9.86
C THR A 2 7.93 -38.10 9.47
N ASN A 3 8.69 -37.57 10.42
CA ASN A 3 9.75 -36.60 10.21
C ASN A 3 10.77 -37.17 9.22
N GLY A 4 10.92 -36.54 8.06
CA GLY A 4 12.05 -36.74 7.16
C GLY A 4 13.05 -35.61 7.38
N GLU A 5 14.28 -35.97 7.69
CA GLU A 5 15.42 -35.09 8.02
C GLU A 5 16.02 -34.34 6.82
N ASP A 6 15.33 -34.29 5.68
CA ASP A 6 15.79 -33.53 4.52
C ASP A 6 14.86 -32.34 4.31
N GLY A 7 15.34 -31.14 4.67
CA GLY A 7 14.68 -29.84 4.45
C GLY A 7 14.49 -29.45 2.97
N ILE A 8 14.30 -30.43 2.08
CA ILE A 8 14.00 -30.23 0.67
C ILE A 8 12.48 -30.14 0.52
N ILE A 9 12.00 -28.91 0.33
CA ILE A 9 10.63 -28.62 -0.07
C ILE A 9 10.39 -29.27 -1.44
N LYS A 10 9.67 -30.40 -1.47
CA LYS A 10 9.07 -30.93 -2.71
C LYS A 10 7.90 -30.03 -3.13
N GLY A 11 8.20 -28.84 -3.62
CA GLY A 11 7.27 -27.99 -4.36
C GLY A 11 7.12 -28.46 -5.81
N GLY A 12 6.80 -29.73 -6.03
CA GLY A 12 6.58 -30.28 -7.36
C GLY A 12 5.11 -30.21 -7.75
N ARG A 13 4.70 -29.21 -8.54
CA ARG A 13 3.58 -29.43 -9.48
C ARG A 13 4.15 -30.22 -10.66
N THR A 14 4.26 -31.53 -10.51
CA THR A 14 4.48 -32.44 -11.63
C THR A 14 3.18 -32.62 -12.39
N THR A 15 2.87 -31.69 -13.29
CA THR A 15 1.92 -31.91 -14.39
C THR A 15 2.48 -31.28 -15.67
N THR A 16 3.42 -31.97 -16.30
CA THR A 16 3.85 -31.71 -17.68
C THR A 16 2.73 -32.13 -18.65
N SER A 17 1.66 -31.37 -18.70
CA SER A 17 0.67 -31.42 -19.78
C SER A 17 1.03 -30.36 -20.83
N TRP A 18 0.84 -30.67 -22.11
CA TRP A 18 0.95 -29.71 -23.22
C TRP A 18 0.10 -28.44 -22.99
N THR A 19 -0.97 -28.54 -22.20
CA THR A 19 -1.80 -27.40 -21.78
C THR A 19 -1.05 -26.38 -20.92
N CYS A 20 -0.01 -26.77 -20.17
CA CYS A 20 0.82 -25.83 -19.41
C CYS A 20 1.76 -25.00 -20.29
N LYS A 21 2.17 -25.50 -21.47
CA LYS A 21 3.01 -24.73 -22.42
C LYS A 21 2.19 -23.71 -23.22
N LEU A 22 0.91 -23.99 -23.51
CA LEU A 22 -0.02 -23.04 -24.13
C LEU A 22 -0.71 -22.10 -23.12
N HIS A 23 -0.59 -22.38 -21.82
CA HIS A 23 -1.13 -21.56 -20.73
C HIS A 23 -0.88 -20.05 -20.89
N PRO A 24 0.35 -19.56 -21.23
CA PRO A 24 0.56 -18.14 -21.40
C PRO A 24 -0.23 -17.55 -22.58
N VAL A 25 -0.37 -18.27 -23.68
CA VAL A 25 -1.13 -17.80 -24.85
C VAL A 25 -2.62 -17.69 -24.51
N PHE A 26 -3.20 -18.72 -23.87
CA PHE A 26 -4.59 -18.68 -23.42
C PHE A 26 -4.87 -17.58 -22.39
N TYR A 27 -3.91 -17.32 -21.51
CA TYR A 27 -4.05 -16.27 -20.50
C TYR A 27 -3.99 -14.87 -21.14
N ALA A 28 -3.10 -14.66 -22.11
CA ALA A 28 -3.04 -13.43 -22.88
C ALA A 28 -4.31 -13.21 -23.72
N THR A 29 -4.81 -14.25 -24.39
CA THR A 29 -6.06 -14.15 -25.17
C THR A 29 -7.27 -13.89 -24.27
N THR A 30 -7.33 -14.50 -23.09
CA THR A 30 -8.40 -14.23 -22.11
C THR A 30 -8.31 -12.79 -21.61
N SER A 31 -7.11 -12.29 -21.31
CA SER A 31 -6.91 -10.90 -20.89
C SER A 31 -7.35 -9.91 -21.98
N ALA A 32 -6.99 -10.18 -23.25
CA ALA A 32 -7.43 -9.37 -24.39
C ALA A 32 -8.95 -9.43 -24.58
N ALA A 33 -9.56 -10.61 -24.46
CA ALA A 33 -11.01 -10.78 -24.53
C ALA A 33 -11.73 -10.00 -23.42
N CYS A 34 -11.22 -10.02 -22.18
CA CYS A 34 -11.77 -9.23 -21.09
C CYS A 34 -11.71 -7.72 -21.36
N VAL A 35 -10.60 -7.21 -21.91
CA VAL A 35 -10.47 -5.80 -22.31
C VAL A 35 -11.49 -5.45 -23.40
N LEU A 36 -11.60 -6.28 -24.44
CA LEU A 36 -12.55 -6.08 -25.53
C LEU A 36 -14.01 -6.12 -25.05
N ILE A 37 -14.38 -7.08 -24.20
CA ILE A 37 -15.73 -7.17 -23.63
C ILE A 37 -16.02 -5.94 -22.78
N THR A 38 -15.07 -5.50 -21.94
CA THR A 38 -15.23 -4.29 -21.13
C THR A 38 -15.47 -3.06 -22.03
N TRP A 39 -14.70 -2.94 -23.12
CA TRP A 39 -14.89 -1.87 -24.10
C TRP A 39 -16.24 -1.93 -24.80
N CYS A 40 -16.67 -3.10 -25.26
CA CYS A 40 -17.99 -3.29 -25.86
C CYS A 40 -19.10 -2.94 -24.87
N MET A 41 -19.00 -3.38 -23.60
CA MET A 41 -19.98 -3.01 -22.57
C MET A 41 -20.06 -1.50 -22.40
N MET A 42 -18.92 -0.79 -22.39
CA MET A 42 -18.94 0.68 -22.31
C MET A 42 -19.66 1.32 -23.48
N TYR A 43 -19.36 0.86 -24.70
CA TYR A 43 -19.98 1.39 -25.91
C TYR A 43 -21.50 1.18 -25.89
N PHE A 44 -21.97 -0.03 -25.52
CA PHE A 44 -23.40 -0.35 -25.52
C PHE A 44 -24.19 0.22 -24.33
N PHE A 45 -23.58 0.38 -23.15
CA PHE A 45 -24.30 0.91 -21.97
C PHE A 45 -24.29 2.42 -21.88
N PHE A 46 -23.19 3.07 -22.29
CA PHE A 46 -22.98 4.51 -22.09
C PHE A 46 -22.93 5.32 -23.39
N ASP A 47 -23.16 4.68 -24.56
CA ASP A 47 -23.03 5.29 -25.89
C ASP A 47 -21.70 6.04 -26.08
N MET A 48 -20.64 5.54 -25.43
CA MET A 48 -19.38 6.23 -25.33
C MET A 48 -18.54 6.09 -26.60
N THR A 49 -18.22 7.23 -27.20
CA THR A 49 -17.27 7.31 -28.30
C THR A 49 -15.83 7.15 -27.79
N PRO A 50 -14.90 6.66 -28.65
CA PRO A 50 -13.50 6.48 -28.28
C PRO A 50 -12.80 7.75 -27.78
N ASP A 51 -13.27 8.93 -28.19
CA ASP A 51 -12.74 10.24 -27.79
C ASP A 51 -13.28 10.73 -26.43
N SER A 52 -14.21 10.00 -25.82
CA SER A 52 -14.74 10.43 -24.52
C SER A 52 -13.70 10.26 -23.40
N GLN A 53 -13.67 11.24 -22.50
CA GLN A 53 -12.69 11.25 -21.40
C GLN A 53 -12.86 10.06 -20.45
N LEU A 54 -14.09 9.56 -20.26
CA LEU A 54 -14.32 8.38 -19.43
C LEU A 54 -13.85 7.10 -20.13
N ALA A 55 -14.02 6.98 -21.45
CA ALA A 55 -13.47 5.87 -22.22
C ALA A 55 -11.95 5.81 -22.10
N SER A 56 -11.25 6.96 -22.10
CA SER A 56 -9.80 6.99 -21.88
C SER A 56 -9.38 6.46 -20.50
N VAL A 57 -10.17 6.71 -19.44
CA VAL A 57 -9.92 6.20 -18.09
C VAL A 57 -10.14 4.69 -18.02
N VAL A 58 -11.22 4.19 -18.61
CA VAL A 58 -11.49 2.75 -18.59
C VAL A 58 -10.52 1.99 -19.48
N LEU A 59 -10.12 2.57 -20.61
CA LEU A 59 -9.02 2.04 -21.44
C LEU A 59 -7.74 1.95 -20.61
N LEU A 60 -7.38 3.02 -19.89
CA LEU A 60 -6.22 3.02 -19.00
C LEU A 60 -6.30 1.89 -17.96
N ILE A 61 -7.42 1.74 -17.26
CA ILE A 61 -7.57 0.73 -16.19
C ILE A 61 -7.54 -0.69 -16.77
N SER A 62 -8.30 -0.94 -17.84
CA SER A 62 -8.42 -2.27 -18.46
C SER A 62 -7.10 -2.73 -19.10
N CYS A 63 -6.43 -1.85 -19.85
CA CYS A 63 -5.10 -2.13 -20.41
C CYS A 63 -4.06 -2.30 -19.30
N SER A 64 -4.07 -1.49 -18.24
CA SER A 64 -3.13 -1.61 -17.13
C SER A 64 -3.27 -2.97 -16.43
N TRP A 65 -4.51 -3.41 -16.18
CA TRP A 65 -4.77 -4.73 -15.62
C TRP A 65 -4.25 -5.85 -16.53
N ALA A 66 -4.56 -5.79 -17.82
CA ALA A 66 -4.13 -6.81 -18.79
C ALA A 66 -2.60 -6.87 -18.93
N CYS A 67 -1.93 -5.72 -19.09
CA CYS A 67 -0.47 -5.67 -19.18
C CYS A 67 0.21 -6.06 -17.87
N GLY A 68 -0.38 -5.73 -16.71
CA GLY A 68 0.13 -6.21 -15.42
C GLY A 68 0.05 -7.73 -15.29
N LYS A 69 -1.02 -8.35 -15.81
CA LYS A 69 -1.15 -9.80 -15.91
C LYS A 69 -0.11 -10.42 -16.85
N ILE A 70 0.11 -9.83 -18.02
CA ILE A 70 1.13 -10.27 -18.98
C ILE A 70 2.54 -10.14 -18.38
N ALA A 71 2.85 -9.03 -17.69
CA ALA A 71 4.12 -8.85 -17.00
C ALA A 71 4.38 -9.96 -15.97
N GLY A 72 3.37 -10.30 -15.18
CA GLY A 72 3.45 -11.42 -14.22
C GLY A 72 3.76 -12.77 -14.89
N MET A 73 3.28 -13.00 -16.12
CA MET A 73 3.61 -14.22 -16.88
C MET A 73 5.06 -14.26 -17.35
N LEU A 74 5.65 -13.09 -17.61
CA LEU A 74 7.06 -12.94 -17.97
C LEU A 74 7.99 -12.95 -16.75
N TYR A 75 7.48 -13.32 -15.56
CA TYR A 75 8.19 -13.24 -14.28
C TYR A 75 8.66 -11.83 -13.91
N LEU A 76 7.99 -10.80 -14.47
CA LEU A 76 8.22 -9.41 -14.14
C LEU A 76 7.18 -8.93 -13.12
N PRO A 77 7.50 -7.94 -12.27
CA PRO A 77 6.52 -7.34 -11.37
C PRO A 77 5.31 -6.78 -12.15
N PRO A 78 4.06 -7.10 -11.77
CA PRO A 78 2.86 -6.61 -12.47
C PRO A 78 2.78 -5.08 -12.60
N LEU A 79 3.32 -4.35 -11.62
CA LEU A 79 3.38 -2.89 -11.64
C LEU A 79 4.15 -2.34 -12.85
N LEU A 80 5.17 -3.06 -13.33
CA LEU A 80 5.92 -2.65 -14.53
C LEU A 80 5.01 -2.61 -15.76
N GLY A 81 4.15 -3.63 -15.92
CA GLY A 81 3.17 -3.67 -17.00
C GLY A 81 2.15 -2.53 -16.91
N MET A 82 1.68 -2.23 -15.69
CA MET A 82 0.75 -1.12 -15.45
C MET A 82 1.40 0.24 -15.75
N LEU A 83 2.66 0.44 -15.37
CA LEU A 83 3.43 1.65 -15.65
C LEU A 83 3.61 1.87 -17.15
N LEU A 84 4.02 0.82 -17.88
CA LEU A 84 4.24 0.91 -19.33
C LEU A 84 2.97 1.32 -20.08
N VAL A 85 1.80 0.82 -19.67
CA VAL A 85 0.52 1.25 -20.27
C VAL A 85 0.27 2.74 -20.02
N GLY A 86 0.49 3.23 -18.81
CA GLY A 86 0.36 4.64 -18.49
C GLY A 86 1.28 5.52 -19.36
N VAL A 87 2.53 5.10 -19.54
CA VAL A 87 3.50 5.78 -20.42
C VAL A 87 3.01 5.77 -21.87
N VAL A 88 2.61 4.62 -22.40
CA VAL A 88 2.16 4.49 -23.80
C VAL A 88 0.92 5.35 -24.04
N LEU A 89 -0.13 5.22 -23.22
CA LEU A 89 -1.39 5.95 -23.42
C LEU A 89 -1.23 7.47 -23.28
N ARG A 90 -0.32 7.92 -22.40
CA ARG A 90 0.01 9.34 -22.27
C ARG A 90 0.74 9.87 -23.52
N ASN A 91 1.69 9.11 -24.06
CA ASN A 91 2.49 9.53 -25.22
C ASN A 91 1.72 9.44 -26.54
N THR A 92 0.75 8.53 -26.68
CA THR A 92 -0.09 8.43 -27.87
C THR A 92 -1.23 9.45 -27.89
N GLY A 93 -1.44 10.21 -26.81
CA GLY A 93 -2.56 11.15 -26.69
C GLY A 93 -3.91 10.48 -26.38
N LEU A 94 -3.94 9.15 -26.23
CA LEU A 94 -5.17 8.40 -25.87
C LEU A 94 -5.62 8.68 -24.44
N TYR A 95 -4.72 9.18 -23.58
CA TYR A 95 -5.04 9.62 -22.24
C TYR A 95 -4.31 10.93 -21.91
N ASP A 96 -5.08 12.01 -21.75
CA ASP A 96 -4.54 13.29 -21.30
C ASP A 96 -4.73 13.47 -19.79
N VAL A 97 -3.61 13.52 -19.05
CA VAL A 97 -3.61 13.80 -17.61
C VAL A 97 -4.09 15.22 -17.31
N ASN A 98 -3.80 16.22 -18.14
CA ASN A 98 -4.10 17.62 -17.79
C ASN A 98 -5.54 18.01 -18.16
N GLN A 99 -6.11 17.40 -19.19
CA GLN A 99 -7.40 17.79 -19.74
C GLN A 99 -8.57 16.92 -19.27
N ASN A 100 -8.29 15.78 -18.64
CA ASN A 100 -9.32 14.83 -18.26
C ASN A 100 -10.06 15.26 -16.98
N VAL A 101 -11.37 15.49 -17.09
CA VAL A 101 -12.27 15.91 -16.01
C VAL A 101 -12.28 14.91 -14.85
N PHE A 102 -11.96 13.64 -15.09
CA PHE A 102 -11.95 12.60 -14.06
C PHE A 102 -10.65 12.56 -13.23
N GLN A 103 -9.62 13.35 -13.55
CA GLN A 103 -8.37 13.33 -12.77
C GLN A 103 -8.55 13.51 -11.27
N PRO A 104 -9.32 14.49 -10.77
CA PRO A 104 -9.45 14.68 -9.32
C PRO A 104 -10.06 13.44 -8.65
N HIS A 105 -11.01 12.79 -9.32
CA HIS A 105 -11.61 11.54 -8.84
C HIS A 105 -10.62 10.38 -8.83
N ILE A 106 -9.72 10.30 -9.83
CA ILE A 106 -8.66 9.29 -9.89
C ILE A 106 -7.65 9.49 -8.75
N ILE A 107 -7.29 10.75 -8.44
CA ILE A 107 -6.43 11.08 -7.30
C ILE A 107 -7.11 10.62 -6.00
N ASN A 108 -8.38 10.93 -5.81
CA ASN A 108 -9.14 10.48 -4.63
C ASN A 108 -9.21 8.95 -4.53
N LEU A 109 -9.42 8.24 -5.65
CA LEU A 109 -9.40 6.77 -5.68
C LEU A 109 -8.05 6.19 -5.27
N ARG A 110 -6.94 6.83 -5.65
CA ARG A 110 -5.59 6.44 -5.23
C ARG A 110 -5.42 6.54 -3.71
N GLU A 111 -6.00 7.57 -3.09
CA GLU A 111 -5.95 7.77 -1.64
C GLU A 111 -6.81 6.75 -0.88
N VAL A 112 -7.96 6.39 -1.44
CA VAL A 112 -8.77 5.27 -0.92
C VAL A 112 -7.97 3.97 -0.99
N ALA A 113 -7.31 3.68 -2.12
CA ALA A 113 -6.48 2.49 -2.26
C ALA A 113 -5.32 2.46 -1.25
N LEU A 114 -4.63 3.59 -1.06
CA LEU A 114 -3.58 3.74 -0.04
C LEU A 114 -4.13 3.45 1.37
N THR A 115 -5.29 3.99 1.69
CA THR A 115 -5.97 3.76 2.98
C THR A 115 -6.25 2.28 3.23
N VAL A 116 -6.77 1.56 2.21
CA VAL A 116 -7.04 0.12 2.29
C VAL A 116 -5.75 -0.68 2.51
N LEU A 117 -4.68 -0.33 1.81
CA LEU A 117 -3.38 -0.99 1.96
C LEU A 117 -2.80 -0.80 3.37
N LEU A 118 -2.88 0.42 3.92
CA LEU A 118 -2.40 0.71 5.27
C LEU A 118 -3.24 0.03 6.35
N ALA A 119 -4.56 -0.04 6.17
CA ALA A 119 -5.44 -0.81 7.05
C ALA A 119 -5.06 -2.30 7.03
N ALA A 120 -4.84 -2.88 5.84
CA ALA A 120 -4.42 -4.27 5.70
C ALA A 120 -3.04 -4.53 6.34
N SER A 121 -2.10 -3.59 6.21
CA SER A 121 -0.80 -3.67 6.87
C SER A 121 -0.96 -3.69 8.39
N GLY A 122 -1.69 -2.72 8.95
CA GLY A 122 -1.91 -2.62 10.40
C GLY A 122 -2.58 -3.87 10.99
N LEU A 123 -3.56 -4.46 10.29
CA LEU A 123 -4.21 -5.71 10.70
C LEU A 123 -3.29 -6.94 10.65
N SER A 124 -2.24 -6.91 9.82
CA SER A 124 -1.33 -8.04 9.61
C SER A 124 -0.17 -8.10 10.61
N LEU A 125 0.01 -7.07 11.44
CA LEU A 125 1.10 -6.98 12.43
C LEU A 125 0.81 -7.85 13.67
N ASP A 126 1.84 -8.54 14.17
CA ASP A 126 1.77 -9.26 15.44
C ASP A 126 2.29 -8.38 16.60
N PRO A 127 1.43 -7.97 17.54
CA PRO A 127 1.82 -7.10 18.65
C PRO A 127 2.85 -7.73 19.60
N ALA A 128 2.82 -9.05 19.80
CA ALA A 128 3.74 -9.73 20.71
C ALA A 128 5.18 -9.69 20.16
N MET A 129 5.31 -10.01 18.87
CA MET A 129 6.57 -9.96 18.15
C MET A 129 7.07 -8.52 17.96
N LEU A 130 6.18 -7.57 17.68
CA LEU A 130 6.53 -6.16 17.58
C LEU A 130 7.10 -5.61 18.89
N LYS A 131 6.50 -5.95 20.03
CA LYS A 131 7.01 -5.55 21.34
C LYS A 131 8.41 -6.11 21.60
N LYS A 132 8.61 -7.40 21.28
CA LYS A 132 9.89 -8.09 21.43
C LYS A 132 10.99 -7.50 20.53
N LEU A 133 10.64 -7.08 19.32
CA LEU A 133 11.58 -6.62 18.29
C LEU A 133 11.56 -5.09 18.09
N SER A 134 10.88 -4.33 18.94
CA SER A 134 10.61 -2.89 18.76
C SER A 134 11.86 -2.07 18.44
N PHE A 135 12.93 -2.25 19.20
CA PHE A 135 14.20 -1.57 18.94
C PHE A 135 14.79 -1.91 17.56
N VAL A 136 14.76 -3.20 17.19
CA VAL A 136 15.28 -3.67 15.89
C VAL A 136 14.41 -3.14 14.74
N VAL A 137 13.09 -3.10 14.90
CA VAL A 137 12.16 -2.54 13.92
C VAL A 137 12.45 -1.05 13.70
N THR A 138 12.60 -0.28 14.78
CA THR A 138 12.91 1.14 14.68
C THR A 138 14.26 1.38 14.01
N GLN A 139 15.28 0.57 14.36
CA GLN A 139 16.59 0.67 13.74
C GLN A 139 16.53 0.34 12.24
N LEU A 140 15.80 -0.72 11.86
CA LEU A 140 15.65 -1.18 10.49
C LEU A 140 14.78 -0.24 9.63
N ALA A 141 13.80 0.44 10.22
CA ALA A 141 12.97 1.41 9.52
C ALA A 141 13.68 2.77 9.33
N ILE A 142 14.29 3.30 10.40
CA ILE A 142 14.74 4.69 10.40
C ILE A 142 16.17 4.85 9.88
N LEU A 143 17.12 4.02 10.32
CA LEU A 143 18.52 4.23 9.94
C LEU A 143 18.73 4.04 8.43
N PRO A 144 18.24 2.96 7.78
CA PRO A 144 18.30 2.83 6.34
C PRO A 144 17.62 3.99 5.59
N CYS A 145 16.35 4.35 5.89
CA CYS A 145 15.68 5.47 5.18
C CYS A 145 16.47 6.77 5.31
N ILE A 146 16.99 7.12 6.50
CA ILE A 146 17.82 8.32 6.66
C ILE A 146 19.08 8.23 5.79
N THR A 147 19.80 7.11 5.83
CA THR A 147 21.03 6.97 5.04
C THR A 147 20.78 7.02 3.53
N GLU A 148 19.71 6.37 3.07
CA GLU A 148 19.31 6.36 1.66
C GLU A 148 18.80 7.72 1.21
N THR A 149 18.05 8.44 2.06
CA THR A 149 17.56 9.79 1.77
C THR A 149 18.71 10.77 1.65
N ILE A 150 19.68 10.70 2.57
CA ILE A 150 20.90 11.54 2.51
C ILE A 150 21.72 11.18 1.27
N ALA A 151 21.91 9.90 0.97
CA ALA A 151 22.63 9.46 -0.21
C ALA A 151 21.96 9.97 -1.50
N ALA A 152 20.63 9.85 -1.61
CA ALA A 152 19.86 10.37 -2.73
C ALA A 152 19.99 11.90 -2.84
N ALA A 153 19.94 12.63 -1.72
CA ALA A 153 20.12 14.08 -1.71
C ALA A 153 21.51 14.50 -2.18
N VAL A 154 22.57 13.84 -1.70
CA VAL A 154 23.96 14.08 -2.12
C VAL A 154 24.13 13.80 -3.62
N VAL A 155 23.67 12.63 -4.09
CA VAL A 155 23.79 12.25 -5.50
C VAL A 155 23.05 13.24 -6.39
N THR A 156 21.82 13.60 -6.04
CA THR A 156 20.99 14.48 -6.88
C THR A 156 21.46 15.93 -6.85
N HIS A 157 22.05 16.40 -5.74
CA HIS A 157 22.70 17.70 -5.67
C HIS A 157 23.89 17.78 -6.64
N TYR A 158 24.78 16.80 -6.63
CA TYR A 158 25.99 16.84 -7.48
C TYR A 158 25.73 16.42 -8.93
N LEU A 159 24.78 15.51 -9.18
CA LEU A 159 24.48 15.01 -10.52
C LEU A 159 23.54 15.92 -11.30
N LEU A 160 22.51 16.47 -10.64
CA LEU A 160 21.45 17.26 -11.29
C LEU A 160 21.50 18.75 -10.93
N GLY A 161 22.38 19.15 -10.00
CA GLY A 161 22.46 20.54 -9.51
C GLY A 161 21.27 20.96 -8.64
N LEU A 162 20.49 20.01 -8.11
CA LEU A 162 19.33 20.32 -7.28
C LEU A 162 19.74 20.94 -5.93
N PRO A 163 19.04 21.96 -5.41
CA PRO A 163 19.31 22.43 -4.05
C PRO A 163 19.09 21.33 -3.00
N TRP A 164 19.83 21.38 -1.89
CA TRP A 164 19.81 20.34 -0.84
C TRP A 164 18.41 19.96 -0.37
N ILE A 165 17.52 20.92 -0.15
CA ILE A 165 16.16 20.65 0.32
C ILE A 165 15.31 19.88 -0.71
N TRP A 166 15.52 20.13 -2.01
CA TRP A 166 14.88 19.38 -3.09
C TRP A 166 15.46 17.97 -3.23
N GLY A 167 16.77 17.83 -3.01
CA GLY A 167 17.42 16.51 -2.92
C GLY A 167 16.90 15.68 -1.75
N LEU A 168 16.72 16.29 -0.58
CA LEU A 168 16.13 15.64 0.60
C LEU A 168 14.65 15.28 0.36
N LEU A 169 13.87 16.17 -0.24
CA LEU A 169 12.49 15.90 -0.63
C LEU A 169 12.42 14.68 -1.57
N LEU A 170 13.29 14.62 -2.58
CA LEU A 170 13.39 13.49 -3.51
C LEU A 170 13.85 12.21 -2.81
N GLY A 171 14.79 12.31 -1.88
CA GLY A 171 15.21 11.18 -1.05
C GLY A 171 14.05 10.60 -0.24
N CYS A 172 13.20 11.45 0.36
CA CYS A 172 12.00 11.01 1.08
C CYS A 172 10.98 10.28 0.19
N ILE A 173 11.00 10.51 -1.13
CA ILE A 173 10.16 9.79 -2.10
C ILE A 173 10.78 8.44 -2.48
N LEU A 174 12.12 8.37 -2.57
CA LEU A 174 12.85 7.21 -3.08
C LEU A 174 13.18 6.15 -2.02
N SER A 175 13.48 6.58 -0.79
CA SER A 175 13.87 5.70 0.31
C SER A 175 12.82 4.71 0.82
N PRO A 176 11.53 5.09 0.98
CA PRO A 176 10.57 4.18 1.61
C PRO A 176 10.33 2.91 0.78
N VAL A 177 10.37 1.77 1.46
CA VAL A 177 10.18 0.46 0.82
C VAL A 177 8.70 0.14 0.60
N SER A 178 8.31 -0.05 -0.66
CA SER A 178 6.91 -0.35 -1.01
C SER A 178 6.39 -1.68 -0.43
N SER A 179 5.63 -1.58 0.66
CA SER A 179 4.96 -2.71 1.31
C SER A 179 4.04 -3.50 0.37
N ALA A 180 3.39 -2.84 -0.59
CA ALA A 180 2.48 -3.48 -1.55
C ALA A 180 3.16 -4.48 -2.51
N VAL A 181 4.45 -4.24 -2.84
CA VAL A 181 5.19 -5.12 -3.75
C VAL A 181 5.71 -6.36 -3.03
N ILE A 182 6.16 -6.18 -1.79
CA ILE A 182 6.75 -7.27 -0.99
C ILE A 182 5.69 -8.10 -0.27
N LEU A 183 4.52 -7.54 0.06
CA LEU A 183 3.49 -8.19 0.87
C LEU A 183 3.05 -9.55 0.30
N PRO A 184 2.77 -9.73 -1.01
CA PRO A 184 2.40 -11.04 -1.55
C PRO A 184 3.49 -12.10 -1.35
N ALA A 185 4.76 -11.72 -1.54
CA ALA A 185 5.89 -12.63 -1.34
C ALA A 185 6.08 -12.98 0.15
N LEU A 186 5.94 -11.99 1.04
CA LEU A 186 6.02 -12.19 2.48
C LEU A 186 4.88 -13.08 3.01
N LEU A 187 3.66 -12.93 2.49
CA LEU A 187 2.54 -13.80 2.83
C LEU A 187 2.73 -15.22 2.28
N ASP A 188 3.29 -15.38 1.07
CA ASP A 188 3.64 -16.71 0.53
C ASP A 188 4.70 -17.41 1.40
N PHE A 189 5.73 -16.67 1.85
CA PHE A 189 6.70 -17.20 2.82
C PHE A 189 6.07 -17.55 4.16
N LYS A 190 5.12 -16.74 4.64
CA LYS A 190 4.38 -17.02 5.88
C LYS A 190 3.56 -18.30 5.74
N GLN A 191 2.83 -18.48 4.64
CA GLN A 191 2.06 -19.70 4.37
C GLN A 191 2.94 -20.95 4.27
N LYS A 192 4.19 -20.80 3.85
CA LYS A 192 5.20 -21.88 3.80
C LYS A 192 5.95 -22.09 5.13
N GLY A 193 5.64 -21.31 6.17
CA GLY A 193 6.33 -21.37 7.47
C GLY A 193 7.78 -20.88 7.43
N LEU A 194 8.19 -20.12 6.40
CA LEU A 194 9.57 -19.68 6.22
C LEU A 194 9.84 -18.40 7.02
N GLY A 195 10.70 -18.49 8.04
CA GLY A 195 11.14 -17.31 8.81
C GLY A 195 10.11 -16.76 9.80
N GLU A 196 8.99 -17.45 9.99
CA GLU A 196 7.95 -17.11 10.96
C GLU A 196 8.45 -17.29 12.40
N ASP A 197 9.15 -18.39 12.71
CA ASP A 197 9.70 -18.67 14.04
C ASP A 197 10.66 -17.58 14.54
N LYS A 198 11.41 -16.97 13.60
CA LYS A 198 12.34 -15.87 13.89
C LYS A 198 11.69 -14.49 13.82
N GLY A 199 10.43 -14.41 13.40
CA GLY A 199 9.71 -13.15 13.27
C GLY A 199 10.12 -12.27 12.12
N ILE A 200 10.88 -12.79 11.15
CA ILE A 200 11.47 -11.98 10.08
C ILE A 200 10.37 -11.31 9.26
N ILE A 201 9.32 -12.05 8.93
CA ILE A 201 8.18 -11.53 8.16
C ILE A 201 7.49 -10.39 8.91
N THR A 202 7.19 -10.57 10.19
CA THR A 202 6.59 -9.53 11.03
C THR A 202 7.51 -8.32 11.18
N LEU A 203 8.81 -8.55 11.38
CA LEU A 203 9.83 -7.51 11.49
C LEU A 203 9.88 -6.65 10.23
N VAL A 204 9.96 -7.27 9.05
CA VAL A 204 10.01 -6.57 7.75
C VAL A 204 8.71 -5.83 7.49
N MET A 205 7.55 -6.48 7.70
CA MET A 205 6.24 -5.84 7.54
C MET A 205 6.07 -4.60 8.42
N ALA A 206 6.48 -4.70 9.69
CA ALA A 206 6.48 -3.58 10.60
C ALA A 206 7.46 -2.48 10.18
N ALA A 207 8.70 -2.85 9.84
CA ALA A 207 9.74 -1.91 9.45
C ALA A 207 9.34 -1.11 8.21
N CYS A 208 8.84 -1.75 7.16
CA CYS A 208 8.35 -1.06 5.95
C CYS A 208 7.19 -0.11 6.25
N SER A 209 6.31 -0.45 7.20
CA SER A 209 5.20 0.42 7.56
C SER A 209 5.65 1.67 8.34
N PHE A 210 6.58 1.50 9.29
CA PHE A 210 7.18 2.63 10.02
C PHE A 210 8.05 3.51 9.11
N ASP A 211 8.76 2.89 8.17
CA ASP A 211 9.54 3.54 7.12
C ASP A 211 8.66 4.45 6.25
N ASP A 212 7.56 3.90 5.69
CA ASP A 212 6.56 4.67 4.92
C ASP A 212 6.07 5.90 5.69
N ILE A 213 5.73 5.75 6.98
CA ILE A 213 5.27 6.86 7.84
C ILE A 213 6.34 7.92 8.04
N PHE A 214 7.56 7.48 8.35
CA PHE A 214 8.69 8.38 8.60
C PHE A 214 8.98 9.20 7.34
N CYS A 215 9.13 8.55 6.19
CA CYS A 215 9.50 9.24 4.97
C CYS A 215 8.32 10.10 4.42
N ILE A 216 7.03 9.73 4.62
CA ILE A 216 5.86 10.62 4.35
C ILE A 216 5.89 11.89 5.23
N SER A 217 6.18 11.74 6.52
CA SER A 217 6.24 12.88 7.45
C SER A 217 7.42 13.81 7.11
N ALA A 218 8.59 13.23 6.81
CA ALA A 218 9.77 13.96 6.38
C ALA A 218 9.54 14.68 5.03
N PHE A 219 8.83 14.03 4.09
CA PHE A 219 8.39 14.65 2.85
C PHE A 219 7.51 15.87 3.11
N GLY A 220 6.51 15.76 4.00
CA GLY A 220 5.65 16.89 4.39
C GLY A 220 6.42 18.06 4.98
N VAL A 221 7.40 17.79 5.86
CA VAL A 221 8.29 18.82 6.41
C VAL A 221 9.13 19.49 5.31
N CYS A 222 9.77 18.71 4.44
CA CYS A 222 10.57 19.26 3.35
C CYS A 222 9.72 20.11 2.40
N LEU A 223 8.53 19.63 2.05
CA LEU A 223 7.58 20.34 1.18
C LEU A 223 7.13 21.66 1.84
N SER A 224 6.84 21.63 3.14
CA SER A 224 6.49 22.83 3.90
C SER A 224 7.65 23.82 3.97
N ILE A 225 8.90 23.37 4.13
CA ILE A 225 10.08 24.26 4.12
C ILE A 225 10.25 24.92 2.74
N ILE A 226 9.97 24.20 1.67
CA ILE A 226 10.12 24.70 0.29
C ILE A 226 9.04 25.75 -0.05
N PHE A 227 7.79 25.51 0.35
CA PHE A 227 6.63 26.29 -0.12
C PHE A 227 6.02 27.21 0.94
N SER A 228 6.43 27.15 2.21
CA SER A 228 5.91 28.03 3.26
C SER A 228 6.74 29.31 3.41
N GLU A 229 6.04 30.44 3.56
CA GLU A 229 6.62 31.73 3.92
C GLU A 229 6.92 31.88 5.43
N GLY A 230 6.62 30.86 6.25
CA GLY A 230 6.79 30.86 7.70
C GLY A 230 8.21 30.54 8.18
N SER A 231 8.46 30.70 9.49
CA SER A 231 9.76 30.35 10.10
C SER A 231 10.04 28.84 10.01
N TRP A 232 11.29 28.45 9.75
CA TRP A 232 11.68 27.05 9.56
C TRP A 232 11.36 26.17 10.78
N GLN A 233 11.35 26.76 11.98
CA GLN A 233 11.02 26.08 13.24
C GLN A 233 9.56 25.62 13.28
N THR A 234 8.63 26.48 12.84
CA THR A 234 7.21 26.15 12.80
C THR A 234 6.93 25.05 11.78
N ASN A 235 7.65 25.05 10.66
CA ASN A 235 7.54 24.04 9.61
C ASN A 235 8.17 22.70 10.02
N ALA A 236 9.31 22.73 10.73
CA ALA A 236 9.95 21.54 11.27
C ALA A 236 9.08 20.85 12.34
N MET A 237 8.32 21.62 13.13
CA MET A 237 7.40 21.06 14.14
C MET A 237 6.16 20.39 13.54
N ARG A 238 5.80 20.67 12.27
CA ARG A 238 4.63 20.04 11.63
C ARG A 238 4.77 18.53 11.51
N GLY A 239 5.93 18.01 11.11
CA GLY A 239 6.15 16.57 10.95
C GLY A 239 5.89 15.77 12.23
N PRO A 240 6.58 16.06 13.34
CA PRO A 240 6.32 15.39 14.63
C PRO A 240 4.89 15.56 15.12
N MET A 241 4.27 16.73 14.87
CA MET A 241 2.87 16.98 15.22
C MET A 241 1.92 16.09 14.41
N GLU A 242 2.10 15.95 13.10
CA GLU A 242 1.33 15.03 12.24
C GLU A 242 1.44 13.59 12.73
N VAL A 243 2.66 13.16 13.08
CA VAL A 243 2.90 11.82 13.64
C VAL A 243 2.15 11.63 14.96
N GLY A 244 2.27 12.60 15.87
CA GLY A 244 1.58 12.56 17.17
C GLY A 244 0.07 12.53 17.04
N ILE A 245 -0.50 13.42 16.22
CA ILE A 245 -1.95 13.49 15.97
C ILE A 245 -2.44 12.19 15.32
N GLY A 246 -1.74 11.69 14.30
CA GLY A 246 -2.09 10.46 13.61
C GLY A 246 -2.14 9.26 14.58
N ILE A 247 -1.12 9.10 15.42
CA ILE A 247 -1.10 8.03 16.44
C ILE A 247 -2.24 8.19 17.43
N CYS A 248 -2.45 9.40 17.99
CA CYS A 248 -3.49 9.66 18.98
C CYS A 248 -4.89 9.37 18.42
N VAL A 249 -5.22 9.94 17.25
CA VAL A 249 -6.51 9.72 16.59
C VAL A 249 -6.68 8.26 16.20
N GLY A 250 -5.62 7.61 15.70
CA GLY A 250 -5.62 6.20 15.38
C GLY A 250 -5.88 5.30 16.58
N ILE A 251 -5.28 5.58 17.74
CA ILE A 251 -5.56 4.82 18.97
C ILE A 251 -7.03 4.97 19.37
N VAL A 252 -7.55 6.19 19.39
CA VAL A 252 -8.95 6.46 19.75
C VAL A 252 -9.89 5.73 18.79
N TRP A 253 -9.69 5.87 17.48
CA TRP A 253 -10.51 5.20 16.48
C TRP A 253 -10.38 3.68 16.55
N GLY A 254 -9.17 3.16 16.78
CA GLY A 254 -8.90 1.72 16.92
C GLY A 254 -9.56 1.10 18.13
N LEU A 255 -9.63 1.81 19.27
CA LEU A 255 -10.40 1.38 20.44
C LEU A 255 -11.90 1.34 20.13
N ILE A 256 -12.41 2.41 19.51
CA ILE A 256 -13.80 2.50 19.05
C ILE A 256 -14.15 1.31 18.15
N THR A 257 -13.39 1.04 17.09
CA THR A 257 -13.62 -0.09 16.18
C THR A 257 -13.30 -1.46 16.81
N GLY A 258 -12.48 -1.48 17.85
CA GLY A 258 -12.20 -2.65 18.68
C GLY A 258 -13.41 -3.13 19.49
N PHE A 259 -14.27 -2.21 19.93
CA PHE A 259 -15.43 -2.50 20.79
C PHE A 259 -16.80 -2.40 20.10
N ILE A 260 -16.98 -1.51 19.12
CA ILE A 260 -18.29 -1.19 18.55
C ILE A 260 -18.98 -2.35 17.83
N PRO A 261 -18.29 -3.25 17.10
CA PRO A 261 -18.90 -4.48 16.62
C PRO A 261 -19.01 -5.47 17.78
N HIS A 262 -20.19 -5.59 18.39
CA HIS A 262 -20.39 -6.55 19.46
C HIS A 262 -20.29 -7.97 18.91
N LYS A 263 -19.65 -8.89 19.65
CA LYS A 263 -19.40 -10.27 19.17
C LYS A 263 -20.68 -11.04 18.80
N CYS A 264 -21.78 -10.72 19.46
CA CYS A 264 -23.08 -11.35 19.22
C CYS A 264 -23.74 -10.91 17.90
N GLU A 265 -23.15 -9.96 17.18
CA GLU A 265 -23.69 -9.52 15.91
C GLU A 265 -23.39 -10.51 14.78
N THR A 266 -24.38 -10.73 13.92
CA THR A 266 -24.19 -11.44 12.67
C THR A 266 -23.27 -10.65 11.73
N SER A 267 -22.46 -11.38 10.94
CA SER A 267 -21.52 -10.81 9.96
C SER A 267 -20.44 -9.89 10.58
N LEU A 268 -19.92 -10.28 11.74
CA LEU A 268 -18.90 -9.52 12.50
C LEU A 268 -17.70 -9.09 11.66
N THR A 269 -17.12 -9.99 10.86
CA THR A 269 -15.97 -9.67 9.99
C THR A 269 -16.30 -8.59 8.96
N LEU A 270 -17.49 -8.63 8.35
CA LEU A 270 -17.89 -7.62 7.37
C LEU A 270 -18.04 -6.25 8.02
N LYS A 271 -18.67 -6.18 9.19
CA LYS A 271 -18.85 -4.92 9.94
C LYS A 271 -17.51 -4.33 10.42
N ARG A 272 -16.62 -5.19 10.93
CA ARG A 272 -15.25 -4.83 11.32
C ARG A 272 -14.46 -4.26 10.14
N THR A 273 -14.49 -4.93 8.99
CA THR A 273 -13.82 -4.44 7.77
C THR A 273 -14.45 -3.14 7.28
N TYR A 274 -15.78 -3.04 7.27
CA TYR A 274 -16.49 -1.84 6.83
C TYR A 274 -16.15 -0.61 7.68
N ILE A 275 -16.19 -0.73 9.01
CA ILE A 275 -15.97 0.41 9.92
C ILE A 275 -14.51 0.87 9.90
N ILE A 276 -13.55 -0.06 9.81
CA ILE A 276 -12.13 0.29 9.68
C ILE A 276 -11.88 0.96 8.33
N THR A 277 -12.36 0.37 7.24
CA THR A 277 -12.04 0.88 5.89
C THR A 277 -12.72 2.23 5.65
N THR A 278 -14.01 2.35 5.93
CA THR A 278 -14.78 3.58 5.71
C THR A 278 -14.34 4.68 6.68
N GLY A 279 -14.12 4.33 7.95
CA GLY A 279 -13.54 5.25 8.94
C GLY A 279 -12.13 5.69 8.57
N GLY A 280 -11.31 4.78 8.03
CA GLY A 280 -9.99 5.09 7.51
C GLY A 280 -10.04 6.08 6.36
N VAL A 281 -10.96 5.90 5.42
CA VAL A 281 -11.15 6.84 4.31
C VAL A 281 -11.53 8.22 4.85
N LEU A 282 -12.45 8.28 5.82
CA LEU A 282 -12.82 9.52 6.50
C LEU A 282 -11.61 10.19 7.18
N LEU A 283 -10.77 9.43 7.88
CA LEU A 283 -9.57 9.96 8.53
C LEU A 283 -8.53 10.47 7.51
N THR A 284 -8.30 9.75 6.41
CA THR A 284 -7.37 10.15 5.35
C THR A 284 -7.81 11.45 4.69
N PHE A 285 -9.07 11.54 4.23
CA PHE A 285 -9.57 12.77 3.62
C PHE A 285 -9.73 13.91 4.64
N GLY A 286 -10.16 13.60 5.87
CA GLY A 286 -10.25 14.57 6.95
C GLY A 286 -8.90 15.20 7.28
N SER A 287 -7.82 14.41 7.28
CA SER A 287 -6.46 14.90 7.52
C SER A 287 -5.97 15.88 6.44
N LYS A 288 -6.41 15.70 5.19
CA LYS A 288 -6.13 16.65 4.11
C LYS A 288 -6.86 17.97 4.29
N MET A 289 -8.11 17.92 4.73
CA MET A 289 -8.93 19.13 4.95
C MET A 289 -8.38 20.03 6.06
N ILE A 290 -7.60 19.46 6.99
CA ILE A 290 -6.95 20.20 8.09
C ILE A 290 -5.47 20.52 7.79
N ASP A 291 -5.01 20.38 6.54
CA ASP A 291 -3.63 20.62 6.09
C ASP A 291 -2.57 19.76 6.82
N LEU A 292 -2.94 18.54 7.23
CA LEU A 292 -2.05 17.55 7.87
C LEU A 292 -2.08 16.22 7.10
N PRO A 293 -1.63 16.19 5.84
CA PRO A 293 -1.83 15.05 4.95
C PRO A 293 -1.15 13.76 5.41
N GLY A 294 -0.12 13.81 6.25
CA GLY A 294 0.54 12.63 6.81
C GLY A 294 -0.20 11.98 7.98
N ALA A 295 -1.03 12.75 8.71
CA ALA A 295 -1.69 12.27 9.92
C ALA A 295 -2.76 11.20 9.64
N GLY A 296 -3.52 11.32 8.55
CA GLY A 296 -4.61 10.40 8.21
C GLY A 296 -4.14 8.97 7.87
N PRO A 297 -3.19 8.79 6.93
CA PRO A 297 -2.56 7.50 6.65
C PRO A 297 -2.02 6.79 7.90
N LEU A 298 -1.37 7.55 8.79
CA LEU A 298 -0.88 7.03 10.06
C LEU A 298 -2.00 6.63 11.03
N ALA A 299 -3.07 7.43 11.09
CA ALA A 299 -4.22 7.17 11.94
C ALA A 299 -4.91 5.86 11.55
N ILE A 300 -5.13 5.59 10.26
CA ILE A 300 -5.75 4.34 9.82
C ILE A 300 -4.87 3.12 10.12
N MET A 301 -3.55 3.19 9.88
CA MET A 301 -2.66 2.07 10.20
C MET A 301 -2.65 1.76 11.70
N THR A 302 -2.58 2.82 12.54
CA THR A 302 -2.62 2.69 14.00
C THR A 302 -3.97 2.15 14.47
N ALA A 303 -5.07 2.64 13.91
CA ALA A 303 -6.42 2.18 14.24
C ALA A 303 -6.62 0.69 13.89
N ALA A 304 -6.14 0.27 12.73
CA ALA A 304 -6.15 -1.12 12.30
C ALA A 304 -5.36 -2.02 13.27
N PHE A 305 -4.15 -1.60 13.64
CA PHE A 305 -3.31 -2.34 14.59
C PHE A 305 -3.95 -2.45 15.99
N VAL A 306 -4.46 -1.35 16.53
CA VAL A 306 -5.13 -1.33 17.84
C VAL A 306 -6.40 -2.18 17.82
N SER A 307 -7.19 -2.10 16.75
CA SER A 307 -8.37 -2.95 16.57
C SER A 307 -8.02 -4.43 16.57
N ALA A 308 -6.95 -4.82 15.86
CA ALA A 308 -6.48 -6.20 15.82
C ALA A 308 -6.09 -6.71 17.22
N ILE A 309 -5.44 -5.89 18.04
CA ILE A 309 -5.11 -6.22 19.44
C ILE A 309 -6.39 -6.46 20.24
N CYS A 310 -7.36 -5.54 20.16
CA CYS A 310 -8.63 -5.63 20.87
C CYS A 310 -9.40 -6.90 20.49
N TRP A 311 -9.49 -7.21 19.20
CA TRP A 311 -10.18 -8.40 18.70
C TRP A 311 -9.49 -9.68 19.15
N LYS A 312 -8.15 -9.76 19.02
CA LYS A 312 -7.38 -10.93 19.47
C LYS A 312 -7.58 -11.17 20.97
N LYS A 313 -7.49 -10.12 21.79
CA LYS A 313 -7.71 -10.22 23.24
C LYS A 313 -9.13 -10.69 23.55
N ASN A 314 -10.13 -10.08 22.92
CA ASN A 314 -11.52 -10.43 23.14
C ASN A 314 -11.79 -11.88 22.73
N ASP A 315 -11.37 -12.33 21.56
CA ASP A 315 -11.62 -13.68 21.04
C ASP A 315 -10.86 -14.78 21.81
N SER A 316 -9.77 -14.44 22.52
CA SER A 316 -9.02 -15.36 23.39
C SER A 316 -9.80 -15.81 24.63
N TYR A 317 -10.65 -14.95 25.20
CA TYR A 317 -11.40 -15.25 26.44
C TYR A 317 -12.55 -16.24 26.22
N SER A 318 -12.97 -16.50 24.99
CA SER A 318 -14.08 -17.43 24.69
C SER A 318 -13.67 -18.88 24.46
N VAL A 319 -12.37 -19.18 24.38
CA VAL A 319 -11.88 -20.57 24.19
C VAL A 319 -11.54 -21.23 25.54
N SER A 320 -11.48 -20.45 26.62
CA SER A 320 -11.20 -20.94 27.98
C SER A 320 -12.43 -21.29 28.80
N ASP A 321 -13.64 -21.06 28.27
CA ASP A 321 -14.91 -21.22 28.99
C ASP A 321 -15.84 -22.30 28.39
N ASP A 322 -15.33 -23.19 27.53
CA ASP A 322 -16.02 -24.40 27.06
C ASP A 322 -15.31 -25.69 27.49
#